data_AF-A0A832AXF5-F1
#
_entry.id   AF-A0A832AXF5-F1
#
_cell.length_a   1.000
_cell.length_b   1.000
_cell.length_c   1.000
_cell.angle_alpha   90.00
_cell.angle_beta   90.00
_cell.angle_gamma   90.00
#
_symmetry.space_group_name_H-M   'P 1'
#
loop_
_entity.id
_entity.type
_entity.pdbx_description
1 polymer ?
#
loop_
_entity_poly.entity_id
_entity_poly.type
_entity_poly.pdbx_seq_one_letter_code
_entity_poly.pdbx_strand_id
1 'polypeptide(L)' 'MIYLFVFIIGTIFGSFLNVCIYRIPRGLSIITPPSSCPVCKTRIKWYDNIPILSYIFLKGKCR' A
#
# COMPACT_ATOMS: atom_id res chain seq x y z
N MET A 1 4.85 -24.03 7.09
CA MET A 1 3.98 -23.21 7.96
C MET A 1 4.66 -21.92 8.41
N ILE A 2 5.83 -21.98 9.07
CA ILE A 2 6.51 -20.77 9.59
C ILE A 2 6.88 -19.75 8.51
N TYR A 3 7.40 -20.20 7.35
CA TYR A 3 7.75 -19.32 6.23
C TYR A 3 6.55 -18.61 5.63
N LEU A 4 5.39 -19.26 5.57
CA LEU A 4 4.15 -18.65 5.06
C LEU A 4 3.70 -17.51 5.99
N PHE A 5 3.79 -17.71 7.29
CA PHE A 5 3.45 -16.70 8.28
C PHE A 5 4.39 -15.49 8.19
N VAL A 6 5.71 -15.73 8.12
CA VAL A 6 6.70 -14.67 7.94
C VAL A 6 6.49 -13.91 6.63
N PHE A 7 6.13 -14.61 5.55
CA PHE A 7 5.82 -13.98 4.27
C PHE A 7 4.60 -13.05 4.37
N ILE A 8 3.48 -13.54 4.94
CA ILE A 8 2.26 -12.73 5.11
C ILE A 8 2.55 -11.48 5.95
N ILE A 9 3.20 -11.64 7.11
CA ILE A 9 3.58 -10.51 7.96
C ILE A 9 4.50 -9.55 7.21
N GLY A 10 5.54 -10.06 6.55
CA GLY A 10 6.47 -9.24 5.79
C GLY A 10 5.79 -8.40 4.73
N THR A 11 4.80 -8.95 4.02
CA THR A 11 4.05 -8.20 3.00
C THR A 11 3.14 -7.13 3.59
N ILE A 12 2.53 -7.38 4.76
CA ILE A 12 1.71 -6.40 5.47
C ILE A 12 2.59 -5.24 5.97
N PHE A 13 3.70 -5.56 6.65
CA PHE A 13 4.63 -4.55 7.16
C PHE A 13 5.29 -3.76 6.02
N GLY A 14 5.69 -4.43 4.93
CA GLY A 14 6.26 -3.77 3.77
C GLY A 14 5.28 -2.77 3.13
N SER A 15 4.00 -3.15 3.00
CA SER A 15 2.96 -2.25 2.49
C SER A 15 2.76 -1.03 3.40
N PHE A 16 2.71 -1.23 4.71
CA PHE A 16 2.58 -0.14 5.68
C PHE A 16 3.79 0.80 5.67
N LEU A 17 5.01 0.25 5.69
CA LEU A 17 6.24 1.04 5.65
C LEU A 17 6.33 1.89 4.38
N ASN A 18 5.81 1.42 3.25
CA ASN A 18 5.74 2.21 2.02
C ASN A 18 4.88 3.48 2.20
N VAL A 19 3.77 3.39 2.94
CA VAL A 19 2.95 4.56 3.29
C VAL A 19 3.74 5.50 4.21
N CYS A 20 4.45 4.98 5.21
CA CYS A 20 5.29 5.77 6.11
C CYS A 20 6.40 6.54 5.37
N ILE A 21 7.15 5.86 4.50
CA ILE A 21 8.23 6.46 3.69
C ILE A 21 7.67 7.57 2.80
N TYR A 22 6.47 7.39 2.25
CA TYR A 22 5.85 8.43 1.43
C TYR A 22 5.34 9.62 2.28
N ARG A 23 4.71 9.37 3.44
CA ARG A 23 3.99 10.42 4.17
C ARG A 23 4.83 11.17 5.20
N ILE A 24 5.71 10.48 5.94
CA ILE A 24 6.49 11.07 7.06
C ILE A 24 7.38 12.23 6.58
N PRO A 25 8.19 12.09 5.51
CA PRO A 25 9.06 13.19 5.05
C PRO A 25 8.29 14.40 4.54
N ARG A 26 6.99 14.22 4.21
CA ARG A 26 6.11 15.26 3.69
C ARG A 26 5.20 15.85 4.77
N GLY A 27 5.34 15.43 6.04
CA GLY A 27 4.48 15.87 7.15
C GLY A 27 3.01 15.47 6.98
N LEU A 28 2.72 14.48 6.14
CA LEU A 28 1.35 14.03 5.87
C LEU A 28 0.90 13.04 6.96
N SER A 29 -0.35 13.12 7.39
CA SER A 29 -0.94 12.17 8.32
C SER A 29 -1.07 10.78 7.71
N ILE A 30 -0.74 9.74 8.47
CA ILE A 30 -0.76 8.33 8.01
C ILE A 30 -2.20 7.78 7.97
N ILE A 31 -3.08 8.32 8.81
CA ILE A 31 -4.45 7.81 9.02
C ILE A 31 -5.44 8.43 8.02
N THR A 32 -5.38 9.74 7.82
CA THR A 32 -6.26 10.50 6.94
C THR A 32 -5.42 11.43 6.05
N PRO A 33 -5.85 11.79 4.84
CA PRO A 33 -6.86 11.13 4.03
C PRO A 33 -6.44 9.69 3.66
N PRO A 34 -7.37 8.84 3.18
CA PRO A 34 -7.05 7.50 2.68
C PRO A 34 -6.01 7.53 1.56
N SER A 35 -5.41 6.37 1.24
CA SER A 35 -4.45 6.27 0.15
C SER A 35 -5.06 6.74 -1.17
N SER A 36 -4.34 7.61 -1.87
CA SER A 36 -4.68 8.14 -3.19
C SER A 36 -3.46 8.02 -4.08
N CYS A 37 -3.67 7.80 -5.36
CA CYS A 37 -2.57 7.70 -6.29
C CYS A 37 -1.89 9.09 -6.46
N PRO A 38 -0.55 9.18 -6.42
CA PRO A 38 0.15 10.45 -6.57
C PRO A 38 0.05 11.05 -7.99
N VAL A 39 -0.26 10.24 -9.01
CA VAL A 39 -0.33 10.68 -10.42
C VAL A 39 -1.75 11.10 -10.80
N CYS A 40 -2.70 10.16 -10.73
CA CYS A 40 -4.09 10.37 -11.15
C CYS A 40 -4.94 11.09 -10.08
N LYS A 41 -4.44 11.22 -8.82
CA LYS A 41 -5.16 11.73 -7.63
C LYS A 41 -6.46 10.99 -7.26
N THR A 42 -6.81 9.93 -7.98
CA THR A 42 -7.93 9.04 -7.66
C THR A 42 -7.72 8.37 -6.30
N ARG A 43 -8.80 8.29 -5.51
CA ARG A 43 -8.84 7.56 -4.24
C ARG A 43 -8.67 6.06 -4.49
N ILE A 44 -7.71 5.44 -3.80
CA ILE A 44 -7.46 3.99 -3.90
C ILE A 44 -8.50 3.28 -3.04
N LYS A 45 -9.17 2.28 -3.61
CA LYS A 45 -10.13 1.46 -2.87
C LYS A 45 -9.39 0.54 -1.90
N TRP A 46 -10.02 0.17 -0.80
CA TRP A 46 -9.39 -0.64 0.25
C TRP A 46 -8.81 -1.96 -0.29
N TYR A 47 -9.50 -2.62 -1.23
CA TYR A 47 -9.03 -3.86 -1.85
C TYR A 47 -7.87 -3.69 -2.85
N ASP A 48 -7.63 -2.47 -3.35
CA ASP A 48 -6.46 -2.17 -4.20
C ASP A 48 -5.20 -1.92 -3.34
N ASN A 49 -5.33 -1.88 -2.01
CA ASN A 49 -4.20 -1.81 -1.07
C ASN A 49 -3.74 -3.22 -0.59
N ILE A 50 -4.32 -4.31 -1.11
CA ILE A 50 -3.91 -5.67 -0.72
C ILE A 50 -2.52 -5.96 -1.31
N PRO A 51 -1.50 -6.22 -0.47
CA PRO A 51 -0.13 -6.43 -0.94
C PRO A 51 -0.06 -7.55 -1.98
N ILE A 52 0.77 -7.37 -3.00
CA ILE A 52 1.05 -8.34 -4.08
C ILE A 52 -0.14 -8.61 -5.02
N LEU A 53 -1.31 -8.97 -4.49
CA LEU A 53 -2.52 -9.27 -5.26
C LEU A 53 -2.92 -8.08 -6.14
N SER A 54 -3.10 -6.90 -5.53
CA SER A 54 -3.51 -5.71 -6.28
C SER A 54 -2.48 -5.31 -7.33
N TYR A 55 -1.18 -5.48 -7.04
CA TYR A 55 -0.10 -5.19 -7.99
C TYR A 55 -0.13 -6.12 -9.21
N ILE A 56 -0.38 -7.42 -9.02
CA ILE A 56 -0.49 -8.40 -10.11
C ILE A 56 -1.70 -8.07 -11.01
N PHE A 57 -2.86 -7.79 -10.42
CA PHE A 57 -4.07 -7.48 -11.19
C PHE A 57 -4.00 -6.14 -11.91
N LEU A 58 -3.46 -5.11 -11.24
CA LEU A 58 -3.35 -3.75 -11.80
C LEU A 58 -2.12 -3.58 -12.69
N LYS A 59 -1.18 -4.53 -12.68
CA LYS A 59 0.13 -4.45 -13.36
C LYS A 59 0.87 -3.16 -13.02
N GLY A 60 0.81 -2.74 -11.75
CA GLY A 60 1.41 -1.50 -11.27
C GLY A 60 0.75 -0.21 -11.76
N LYS A 61 -0.46 -0.24 -12.32
CA LYS A 61 -1.18 0.96 -12.80
C LYS A 61 -2.26 1.42 -11.83
N CYS A 62 -2.49 2.75 -11.78
CA CYS A 62 -3.73 3.32 -11.22
C CYS A 62 -4.91 2.85 -12.12
N ARG A 63 -6.07 2.57 -11.52
CA ARG A 63 -7.31 2.37 -12.27
C ARG A 63 -7.79 3.67 -12.89
#